data_AF-A0A9W8CWW8-F1
#
_entry.id   AF-A0A9W8CWW8-F1
#
_cell.length_a   1.000
_cell.length_b   1.000
_cell.length_c   1.000
_cell.angle_alpha   90.00
_cell.angle_beta   90.00
_cell.angle_gamma   90.00
#
_symmetry.space_group_name_H-M   'P 1'
#
loop_
_entity.id
_entity.type
_entity.pdbx_description
1 polymer ?
#
loop_
_entity_poly.entity_id
_entity_poly.type
_entity_poly.pdbx_seq_one_letter_code
_entity_poly.pdbx_strand_id
1 'polypeptide(L)'
;MAFYYSRGDYEERIDECSQHTLLAATDAFRDRLSLALDEEQTVRTPHPESMTSMPRRREKYGEALRIAKQGLPRREKRLAKKLADPGADSGNRSRAGHGRSQPETQPILASGTNEVLINSEGRVSYGSWRGLVAYLTQICQPSDDYTKAFFLAFRSFATPSDLASALISRGAELLRARQASSDTKAPNTPTQTALAGVFRAIKHWYEVYWYSEADDPTLQTMCAFLIRDYLPSCQGAEEKECRNLLVAIAGSRDNIDISSMFAASEAKTTHAGLKHGAAGDDKRDGDSPAKAPQPRTKKGAS
;
A
#
# COMPACT_ATOMS: atom_id res chain seq x y z
N MET A 1 4.06 40.20 14.53
CA MET A 1 3.41 40.44 13.23
C MET A 1 2.95 39.10 12.70
N ALA A 2 1.64 38.84 12.74
CA ALA A 2 1.04 37.63 12.17
C ALA A 2 0.41 38.01 10.83
N PHE A 3 0.80 37.32 9.76
CA PHE A 3 0.21 37.49 8.43
C PHE A 3 -0.97 36.52 8.29
N TYR A 4 -2.18 37.05 8.26
CA TYR A 4 -3.36 36.35 7.77
C TYR A 4 -3.37 36.47 6.24
N TYR A 5 -3.23 35.36 5.53
CA TYR A 5 -3.55 35.29 4.11
C TYR A 5 -5.02 34.84 3.95
N SER A 6 -5.79 35.67 3.27
CA SER A 6 -7.22 35.48 2.99
C SER A 6 -7.41 34.35 1.97
N ARG A 7 -8.29 33.41 2.31
CA ARG A 7 -8.59 32.15 1.62
C ARG A 7 -9.68 32.33 0.55
N GLY A 8 -9.61 33.41 -0.24
CA GLY A 8 -10.75 33.89 -1.04
C GLY A 8 -10.77 33.53 -2.52
N ASP A 9 -9.62 33.53 -3.23
CA ASP A 9 -9.67 33.75 -4.69
C ASP A 9 -8.97 32.68 -5.56
N TYR A 10 -8.75 31.46 -5.05
CA TYR A 10 -8.06 30.40 -5.80
C TYR A 10 -8.96 29.29 -6.37
N GLU A 11 -10.26 29.25 -6.03
CA GLU A 11 -11.13 28.14 -6.43
C GLU A 11 -11.69 28.26 -7.85
N GLU A 12 -11.77 29.45 -8.44
CA GLU A 12 -12.49 29.63 -9.72
C GLU A 12 -11.62 29.44 -10.99
N ARG A 13 -10.32 29.17 -10.88
CA ARG A 13 -9.41 28.99 -12.03
C ARG A 13 -8.88 27.57 -12.24
N ILE A 14 -9.19 26.62 -11.36
CA ILE A 14 -8.67 25.24 -11.44
C ILE A 14 -9.60 24.33 -12.26
N ASP A 15 -10.86 24.72 -12.49
CA ASP A 15 -11.85 23.84 -13.12
C ASP A 15 -11.71 23.69 -14.64
N GLU A 16 -11.34 24.74 -15.38
CA GLU A 16 -11.32 24.66 -16.86
C GLU A 16 -10.04 24.01 -17.42
N CYS A 17 -8.88 24.27 -16.79
CA CYS A 17 -7.60 23.70 -17.25
C CYS A 17 -7.48 22.19 -16.94
N SER A 18 -8.05 21.76 -15.81
CA SER A 18 -8.01 20.36 -15.37
C SER A 18 -8.93 19.48 -16.21
N GLN A 19 -10.12 19.96 -16.59
CA GLN A 19 -11.06 19.18 -17.41
C GLN A 19 -10.56 18.96 -18.83
N HIS A 20 -9.96 19.98 -19.46
CA HIS A 20 -9.42 19.85 -20.81
C HIS A 20 -8.21 18.89 -20.87
N THR A 21 -7.36 18.91 -19.83
CA THR A 21 -6.23 17.99 -19.72
C THR A 21 -6.68 16.55 -19.48
N LEU A 22 -7.74 16.35 -18.68
CA LEU A 22 -8.30 15.03 -18.39
C LEU A 22 -8.96 14.42 -19.64
N LEU A 23 -9.74 15.21 -20.39
CA LEU A 23 -10.35 14.78 -21.66
C LEU A 23 -9.27 14.39 -22.68
N ALA A 24 -8.23 15.21 -22.84
CA ALA A 24 -7.12 14.92 -23.74
C ALA A 24 -6.36 13.63 -23.36
N ALA A 25 -6.19 13.36 -22.07
CA ALA A 25 -5.56 12.13 -21.60
C ALA A 25 -6.43 10.88 -21.86
N THR A 26 -7.75 11.00 -21.71
CA THR A 26 -8.68 9.89 -21.99
C THR A 26 -8.80 9.55 -23.46
N ASP A 27 -8.76 10.55 -24.34
CA ASP A 27 -8.80 10.32 -25.79
C ASP A 27 -7.48 9.72 -26.29
N ALA A 28 -6.33 10.19 -25.79
CA ALA A 28 -5.03 9.59 -26.10
C ALA A 28 -4.94 8.11 -25.66
N PHE A 29 -5.59 7.75 -24.55
CA PHE A 29 -5.67 6.36 -24.09
C PHE A 29 -6.58 5.51 -24.99
N ARG A 30 -7.75 6.05 -25.40
CA ARG A 30 -8.68 5.39 -26.32
C ARG A 30 -8.04 5.13 -27.69
N ASP A 31 -7.28 6.09 -28.21
CA ASP A 31 -6.59 5.97 -29.50
C ASP A 31 -5.49 4.90 -29.44
N ARG A 32 -4.73 4.84 -28.34
CA ARG A 32 -3.73 3.78 -28.13
C ARG A 32 -4.35 2.39 -28.02
N LEU A 33 -5.50 2.27 -27.36
CA LEU A 33 -6.24 1.00 -27.31
C LEU A 33 -6.77 0.57 -28.67
N SER A 34 -7.21 1.52 -29.50
CA SER A 34 -7.72 1.23 -30.84
C SER A 34 -6.61 0.73 -31.76
N LEU A 35 -5.43 1.36 -31.72
CA LEU A 35 -4.26 0.93 -32.49
C LEU A 35 -3.76 -0.47 -32.09
N ALA A 36 -3.77 -0.79 -30.79
CA ALA A 36 -3.36 -2.11 -30.31
C ALA A 36 -4.30 -3.24 -30.76
N LEU A 37 -5.59 -2.95 -30.93
CA LEU A 37 -6.58 -3.92 -31.41
C LEU A 37 -6.48 -4.18 -32.92
N ASP A 38 -6.09 -3.17 -33.70
CA ASP A 38 -5.84 -3.34 -35.14
C ASP A 38 -4.56 -4.14 -35.42
N GLU A 39 -3.53 -3.99 -34.56
CA GLU A 39 -2.26 -4.70 -34.71
C GLU A 39 -2.39 -6.23 -34.46
N GLU A 40 -3.31 -6.65 -33.56
CA GLU A 40 -3.61 -8.07 -33.32
C GLU A 40 -4.33 -8.76 -34.49
N GLN A 41 -5.02 -8.04 -35.37
CA GLN A 41 -5.72 -8.65 -36.51
C GLN A 41 -4.80 -8.96 -37.69
N THR A 42 -3.62 -8.34 -37.78
CA THR A 42 -2.71 -8.53 -38.93
C THR A 42 -1.73 -9.71 -38.82
N VAL A 43 -1.65 -10.42 -37.69
CA VAL A 43 -0.68 -11.51 -37.51
C VAL A 43 -1.35 -12.77 -36.96
N ARG A 44 -2.03 -13.55 -37.81
CA ARG A 44 -2.33 -14.97 -37.55
C ARG A 44 -2.80 -15.72 -38.81
N THR A 45 -1.88 -16.02 -39.71
CA THR A 45 -1.98 -17.24 -40.53
C THR A 45 -1.21 -18.36 -39.81
N PRO A 46 -1.87 -19.40 -39.29
CA PRO A 46 -1.19 -20.48 -38.58
C PRO A 46 -0.45 -21.41 -39.54
N HIS A 47 0.85 -21.58 -39.31
CA HIS A 47 1.66 -22.62 -39.95
C HIS A 47 1.46 -23.93 -39.19
N PRO A 48 0.97 -25.01 -39.84
CA PRO A 48 0.85 -26.31 -39.21
C PRO A 48 2.18 -27.04 -39.34
N GLU A 49 2.95 -27.17 -38.25
CA GLU A 49 3.91 -28.27 -38.01
C GLU A 49 4.75 -27.96 -36.75
N SER A 50 4.40 -28.58 -35.63
CA SER A 50 5.30 -28.97 -34.53
C SER A 50 4.48 -29.25 -33.26
N MET A 51 3.71 -30.34 -33.29
CA MET A 51 3.15 -30.96 -32.07
C MET A 51 3.99 -32.17 -31.70
N THR A 52 5.12 -31.96 -31.04
CA THR A 52 5.74 -32.99 -30.21
C THR A 52 6.42 -32.36 -29.01
N SER A 53 6.04 -32.88 -27.84
CA SER A 53 6.77 -32.80 -26.56
C SER A 53 6.62 -31.53 -25.71
N MET A 54 5.65 -31.55 -24.81
CA MET A 54 5.69 -30.81 -23.54
C MET A 54 5.14 -31.72 -22.42
N PRO A 55 5.95 -32.09 -21.40
CA PRO A 55 5.53 -33.02 -20.37
C PRO A 55 4.73 -32.35 -19.24
N ARG A 56 3.55 -32.93 -18.97
CA ARG A 56 2.90 -33.15 -17.66
C ARG A 56 3.11 -32.09 -16.57
N ARG A 57 2.38 -30.96 -16.66
CA ARG A 57 2.07 -30.09 -15.50
C ARG A 57 0.57 -29.84 -15.30
N ARG A 58 -0.28 -30.70 -15.87
CA ARG A 58 -1.75 -30.54 -15.92
C ARG A 58 -2.55 -31.34 -14.89
N GLU A 59 -1.92 -32.24 -14.13
CA GLU A 59 -2.67 -33.14 -13.22
C GLU A 59 -3.06 -32.49 -11.89
N LYS A 60 -2.42 -31.40 -11.46
CA LYS A 60 -2.73 -30.79 -10.14
C LYS A 60 -3.98 -29.91 -10.08
N TYR A 61 -4.54 -29.49 -11.22
CA TYR A 61 -5.75 -28.65 -11.24
C TYR A 61 -7.06 -29.47 -11.34
N GLY A 62 -7.00 -30.72 -11.79
CA GLY A 62 -8.19 -31.58 -11.94
C GLY A 62 -8.73 -32.10 -10.60
N GLU A 63 -7.86 -32.29 -9.61
CA GLU A 63 -8.20 -32.89 -8.32
C GLU A 63 -8.84 -31.88 -7.34
N ALA A 64 -8.34 -30.64 -7.34
CA ALA A 64 -8.92 -29.55 -6.55
C ALA A 64 -10.38 -29.24 -6.96
N LEU A 65 -10.72 -29.38 -8.24
CA LEU A 65 -12.08 -29.13 -8.75
C LEU A 65 -13.08 -30.23 -8.38
N ARG A 66 -12.62 -31.46 -8.09
CA ARG A 66 -13.47 -32.55 -7.58
C ARG A 66 -13.77 -32.40 -6.09
N ILE A 67 -12.79 -31.93 -5.31
CA ILE A 67 -12.96 -31.70 -3.86
C ILE A 67 -13.94 -30.54 -3.60
N ALA A 68 -13.94 -29.51 -4.44
CA ALA A 68 -14.89 -28.39 -4.35
C ALA A 68 -16.36 -28.76 -4.65
N LYS A 69 -16.63 -29.93 -5.26
CA LYS A 69 -18.00 -30.38 -5.57
C LYS A 69 -18.64 -31.29 -4.51
N GLN A 70 -17.90 -31.71 -3.48
CA GLN A 70 -18.37 -32.76 -2.56
C GLN A 70 -18.81 -32.31 -1.16
N GLY A 71 -18.94 -31.02 -0.83
CA GLY A 71 -19.52 -30.70 0.48
C GLY A 71 -19.66 -29.23 0.81
N LEU A 72 -20.81 -28.64 0.47
CA LEU A 72 -21.30 -27.43 1.13
C LEU A 72 -22.04 -27.83 2.42
N PRO A 73 -21.62 -27.37 3.60
CA PRO A 73 -22.28 -27.70 4.86
C PRO A 73 -23.67 -27.05 4.95
N ARG A 74 -24.57 -27.76 5.64
CA ARG A 74 -26.02 -27.58 5.89
C ARG A 74 -26.55 -26.19 6.28
N ARG A 75 -25.75 -25.11 6.27
CA ARG A 75 -26.13 -23.79 6.77
C ARG A 75 -26.89 -22.92 5.76
N GLU A 76 -26.76 -23.18 4.46
CA GLU A 76 -27.47 -22.42 3.40
C GLU A 76 -28.94 -22.82 3.19
N LYS A 77 -29.38 -23.99 3.67
CA LYS A 77 -30.78 -24.42 3.53
C LYS A 77 -31.75 -23.66 4.45
N ARG A 78 -31.26 -22.86 5.40
CA ARG A 78 -32.12 -22.04 6.30
C ARG A 78 -32.37 -20.62 5.80
N LEU A 79 -31.58 -20.13 4.84
CA LEU A 79 -31.74 -18.79 4.27
C LEU A 79 -32.70 -18.78 3.07
N ALA A 80 -32.80 -19.89 2.32
CA ALA A 80 -33.73 -20.01 1.19
C ALA A 80 -35.21 -20.15 1.59
N LYS A 81 -35.53 -20.38 2.88
CA LYS A 81 -36.93 -20.50 3.35
C LYS A 81 -37.56 -19.16 3.78
N LYS A 82 -36.80 -18.05 3.76
CA LYS A 82 -37.29 -16.74 4.23
C LYS A 82 -37.65 -15.77 3.09
N LEU A 83 -37.64 -16.24 1.85
CA LEU A 83 -37.90 -15.45 0.63
C LEU A 83 -39.17 -15.86 -0.12
N ALA A 84 -40.00 -16.72 0.47
CA ALA A 84 -41.26 -17.18 -0.11
C ALA A 84 -42.44 -16.81 0.80
N ASP A 85 -42.75 -15.52 0.88
CA ASP A 85 -44.12 -15.06 1.18
C ASP A 85 -44.31 -13.60 0.72
N PRO A 86 -45.13 -13.35 -0.32
CA PRO A 86 -45.52 -12.01 -0.74
C PRO A 86 -46.97 -11.69 -0.29
N GLY A 87 -47.18 -10.62 0.47
CA GLY A 87 -48.55 -10.17 0.73
C GLY A 87 -48.66 -8.93 1.62
N ALA A 88 -49.06 -7.81 0.97
CA ALA A 88 -49.84 -6.63 1.43
C ALA A 88 -49.41 -5.93 2.75
N ASP A 89 -49.29 -4.61 2.84
CA ASP A 89 -50.32 -3.62 2.50
C ASP A 89 -49.74 -2.19 2.45
N SER A 90 -50.45 -1.34 1.71
CA SER A 90 -50.45 0.12 1.54
C SER A 90 -50.11 0.96 2.79
N GLY A 91 -49.68 2.23 2.71
CA GLY A 91 -49.52 3.15 1.59
C GLY A 91 -49.13 4.56 2.09
N ASN A 92 -49.37 5.54 1.22
CA ASN A 92 -49.42 7.01 1.41
C ASN A 92 -48.16 7.88 1.14
N ARG A 93 -48.35 8.66 0.05
CA ARG A 93 -48.16 10.12 -0.11
C ARG A 93 -46.78 10.67 -0.42
N SER A 94 -46.60 10.88 -1.73
CA SER A 94 -46.32 12.16 -2.40
C SER A 94 -45.79 13.33 -1.56
N ARG A 95 -44.60 13.82 -1.95
CA ARG A 95 -44.42 15.26 -2.19
C ARG A 95 -43.25 15.52 -3.15
N ALA A 96 -43.59 16.22 -4.23
CA ALA A 96 -42.65 16.81 -5.17
C ALA A 96 -41.80 17.91 -4.50
N GLY A 97 -40.54 18.02 -4.90
CA GLY A 97 -39.65 19.12 -4.55
C GLY A 97 -38.39 19.07 -5.40
N HIS A 98 -38.25 20.00 -6.32
CA HIS A 98 -37.07 20.24 -7.14
C HIS A 98 -35.84 20.55 -6.27
N GLY A 99 -34.70 20.01 -6.66
CA GLY A 99 -33.40 20.33 -6.08
C GLY A 99 -32.34 19.45 -6.72
N ARG A 100 -31.80 19.89 -7.87
CA ARG A 100 -30.62 19.31 -8.51
C ARG A 100 -29.42 19.69 -7.65
N SER A 101 -29.26 19.07 -6.49
CA SER A 101 -28.03 19.11 -5.72
C SER A 101 -27.03 18.19 -6.43
N GLN A 102 -25.89 18.75 -6.83
CA GLN A 102 -24.70 17.98 -7.13
C GLN A 102 -24.51 16.91 -6.04
N PRO A 103 -24.09 15.68 -6.38
CA PRO A 103 -23.67 14.73 -5.36
C PRO A 103 -22.44 15.33 -4.66
N GLU A 104 -22.66 15.90 -3.48
CA GLU A 104 -21.60 16.27 -2.54
C GLU A 104 -20.75 15.02 -2.32
N THR A 105 -19.60 15.00 -2.96
CA THR A 105 -18.58 13.98 -2.73
C THR A 105 -17.92 14.36 -1.41
N GLN A 106 -18.53 13.94 -0.30
CA GLN A 106 -18.00 14.30 1.02
C GLN A 106 -16.63 13.62 1.21
N PRO A 107 -15.56 14.38 1.49
CA PRO A 107 -14.24 13.83 1.71
C PRO A 107 -14.19 13.27 3.13
N ILE A 108 -14.63 12.02 3.28
CA ILE A 108 -14.41 11.26 4.51
C ILE A 108 -13.07 10.54 4.33
N LEU A 109 -12.02 11.12 4.92
CA LEU A 109 -11.08 10.46 5.84
C LEU A 109 -9.96 11.44 6.21
N ALA A 110 -9.99 11.86 7.47
CA ALA A 110 -8.98 12.69 8.09
C ALA A 110 -7.64 11.95 8.19
N SER A 111 -6.77 12.15 7.21
CA SER A 111 -5.38 12.61 7.38
C SER A 111 -4.73 12.73 5.99
N GLY A 112 -4.82 13.94 5.41
CA GLY A 112 -3.81 14.43 4.46
C GLY A 112 -3.74 13.84 3.04
N THR A 113 -4.74 13.11 2.54
CA THR A 113 -4.73 12.70 1.12
C THR A 113 -6.06 13.01 0.44
N ASN A 114 -6.23 14.27 0.04
CA ASN A 114 -7.17 14.67 -1.03
C ASN A 114 -6.77 14.11 -2.41
N GLU A 115 -6.04 12.98 -2.43
CA GLU A 115 -5.44 12.38 -3.60
C GLU A 115 -6.28 11.21 -4.13
N VAL A 116 -7.37 10.82 -3.45
CA VAL A 116 -8.30 9.78 -3.90
C VAL A 116 -9.73 10.30 -3.76
N LEU A 117 -10.50 10.22 -4.84
CA LEU A 117 -11.92 10.53 -4.87
C LEU A 117 -12.73 9.24 -4.70
N ILE A 118 -13.65 9.23 -3.74
CA ILE A 118 -14.55 8.11 -3.46
C ILE A 118 -15.97 8.52 -3.88
N ASN A 119 -16.66 7.69 -4.67
CA ASN A 119 -18.03 7.97 -5.09
C ASN A 119 -19.07 7.72 -3.98
N SER A 120 -20.34 7.98 -4.29
CA SER A 120 -21.49 7.71 -3.43
C SER A 120 -21.63 6.25 -2.98
N GLU A 121 -21.06 5.30 -3.73
CA GLU A 121 -21.08 3.87 -3.38
C GLU A 121 -19.89 3.46 -2.50
N GLY A 122 -19.05 4.41 -2.06
CA GLY A 122 -17.86 4.12 -1.27
C GLY A 122 -16.71 3.50 -2.07
N ARG A 123 -16.75 3.60 -3.41
CA ARG A 123 -15.71 3.07 -4.30
C ARG A 123 -14.77 4.17 -4.78
N VAL A 124 -13.50 3.84 -4.93
CA VAL A 124 -12.51 4.74 -5.54
C VAL A 124 -12.89 4.98 -7.00
N SER A 125 -13.08 6.25 -7.35
CA SER A 125 -13.37 6.68 -8.73
C SER A 125 -12.13 7.20 -9.43
N TYR A 126 -11.31 7.99 -8.72
CA TYR A 126 -10.10 8.60 -9.26
C TYR A 126 -9.05 8.75 -8.16
N GLY A 127 -7.79 8.89 -8.54
CA GLY A 127 -6.76 9.30 -7.61
C GLY A 127 -5.42 9.57 -8.28
N SER A 128 -4.57 10.31 -7.58
CA SER A 128 -3.15 10.41 -7.92
C SER A 128 -2.50 9.02 -7.79
N TRP A 129 -1.42 8.76 -8.51
CA TRP A 129 -0.65 7.51 -8.35
C TRP A 129 -0.26 7.24 -6.89
N ARG A 130 0.21 8.27 -6.19
CA ARG A 130 0.56 8.20 -4.77
C ARG A 130 -0.67 7.90 -3.91
N GLY A 131 -1.80 8.54 -4.20
CA GLY A 131 -3.08 8.34 -3.51
C GLY A 131 -3.59 6.92 -3.65
N LEU A 132 -3.55 6.35 -4.87
CA LEU A 132 -3.98 4.98 -5.13
C LEU A 132 -3.10 3.94 -4.38
N VAL A 133 -1.79 4.16 -4.35
CA VAL A 133 -0.85 3.31 -3.59
C VAL A 133 -1.06 3.47 -2.08
N ALA A 134 -1.34 4.69 -1.60
CA ALA A 134 -1.65 4.94 -0.19
C ALA A 134 -2.96 4.25 0.22
N TYR A 135 -4.00 4.30 -0.62
CA TYR A 135 -5.28 3.61 -0.40
C TYR A 135 -5.12 2.09 -0.44
N LEU A 136 -4.30 1.56 -1.37
CA LEU A 136 -3.96 0.14 -1.44
C LEU A 136 -3.30 -0.37 -0.14
N THR A 137 -2.54 0.49 0.53
CA THR A 137 -1.71 0.15 1.70
C THR A 137 -2.22 0.75 3.02
N GLN A 138 -3.47 1.23 3.03
CA GLN A 138 -4.05 1.88 4.20
C GLN A 138 -4.31 0.88 5.34
N ILE A 139 -4.60 1.42 6.53
CA ILE A 139 -4.81 0.63 7.76
C ILE A 139 -6.00 -0.34 7.59
N CYS A 140 -7.10 0.16 7.04
CA CYS A 140 -8.28 -0.64 6.70
C CYS A 140 -8.07 -1.27 5.33
N GLN A 141 -7.97 -2.61 5.25
CA GLN A 141 -7.76 -3.24 3.95
C GLN A 141 -8.81 -2.76 2.93
N PRO A 142 -8.38 -2.32 1.72
CA PRO A 142 -9.31 -1.95 0.68
C PRO A 142 -10.15 -3.17 0.28
N SER A 143 -11.27 -2.92 -0.41
CA SER A 143 -12.10 -4.02 -0.90
C SER A 143 -11.30 -4.93 -1.85
N ASP A 144 -11.65 -6.22 -1.86
CA ASP A 144 -11.08 -7.19 -2.79
C ASP A 144 -11.25 -6.73 -4.24
N ASP A 145 -12.39 -6.10 -4.55
CA ASP A 145 -12.69 -5.56 -5.88
C ASP A 145 -11.70 -4.45 -6.27
N TYR A 146 -11.38 -3.52 -5.35
CA TYR A 146 -10.36 -2.50 -5.60
C TYR A 146 -9.00 -3.13 -5.81
N THR A 147 -8.60 -4.06 -4.94
CA THR A 147 -7.29 -4.72 -5.02
C THR A 147 -7.10 -5.45 -6.34
N LYS A 148 -8.12 -6.22 -6.76
CA LYS A 148 -8.15 -6.91 -8.06
C LYS A 148 -8.06 -5.92 -9.22
N ALA A 149 -8.92 -4.89 -9.22
CA ALA A 149 -8.95 -3.88 -10.28
C ALA A 149 -7.60 -3.15 -10.39
N PHE A 150 -7.00 -2.76 -9.26
CA PHE A 150 -5.70 -2.10 -9.22
C PHE A 150 -4.61 -2.97 -9.88
N PHE A 151 -4.44 -4.22 -9.44
CA PHE A 151 -3.37 -5.07 -9.98
C PHE A 151 -3.59 -5.51 -11.42
N LEU A 152 -4.84 -5.63 -11.88
CA LEU A 152 -5.16 -5.91 -13.27
C LEU A 152 -4.90 -4.69 -14.18
N ALA A 153 -5.16 -3.47 -13.69
CA ALA A 153 -5.20 -2.28 -14.53
C ALA A 153 -3.96 -1.37 -14.42
N PHE A 154 -3.13 -1.46 -13.37
CA PHE A 154 -2.07 -0.47 -13.15
C PHE A 154 -1.09 -0.32 -14.32
N ARG A 155 -0.86 -1.39 -15.09
CA ARG A 155 0.02 -1.39 -16.26
C ARG A 155 -0.43 -0.47 -17.39
N SER A 156 -1.70 -0.06 -17.40
CA SER A 156 -2.21 0.92 -18.35
C SER A 156 -1.73 2.36 -18.08
N PHE A 157 -1.24 2.64 -16.86
CA PHE A 157 -0.81 3.98 -16.45
C PHE A 157 0.48 4.04 -15.63
N ALA A 158 1.11 2.90 -15.32
CA ALA A 158 2.38 2.81 -14.60
C ALA A 158 3.16 1.56 -15.01
N THR A 159 4.49 1.59 -14.93
CA THR A 159 5.31 0.39 -15.12
C THR A 159 5.42 -0.44 -13.83
N PRO A 160 5.79 -1.73 -13.90
CA PRO A 160 6.13 -2.52 -12.72
C PRO A 160 7.18 -1.81 -11.82
N SER A 161 8.18 -1.18 -12.43
CA SER A 161 9.22 -0.43 -11.71
C SER A 161 8.65 0.78 -10.96
N ASP A 162 7.66 1.46 -11.53
CA ASP A 162 6.96 2.57 -10.87
C ASP A 162 6.17 2.06 -9.65
N LEU A 163 5.51 0.90 -9.77
CA LEU A 163 4.77 0.29 -8.66
C LEU A 163 5.69 -0.16 -7.54
N ALA A 164 6.77 -0.86 -7.87
CA ALA A 164 7.78 -1.26 -6.90
C ALA A 164 8.37 -0.03 -6.17
N SER A 165 8.72 1.01 -6.92
CA SER A 165 9.27 2.25 -6.36
C SER A 165 8.28 2.97 -5.47
N ALA A 166 7.00 3.02 -5.84
CA ALA A 166 5.95 3.65 -5.05
C ALA A 166 5.68 2.89 -3.74
N LEU A 167 5.61 1.56 -3.79
CA LEU A 167 5.43 0.71 -2.60
C LEU A 167 6.62 0.85 -1.63
N ILE A 168 7.85 0.83 -2.15
CA ILE A 168 9.08 1.02 -1.34
C ILE A 168 9.10 2.42 -0.73
N SER A 169 8.81 3.45 -1.51
CA SER A 169 8.77 4.85 -1.03
C SER A 169 7.74 5.02 0.09
N ARG A 170 6.57 4.40 -0.07
CA ARG A 170 5.52 4.37 0.95
C ARG A 170 5.98 3.64 2.22
N GLY A 171 6.61 2.48 2.07
CA GLY A 171 7.18 1.73 3.19
C GLY A 171 8.24 2.55 3.95
N ALA A 172 9.14 3.22 3.23
CA ALA A 172 10.17 4.07 3.83
C ALA A 172 9.60 5.32 4.53
N GLU A 173 8.53 5.92 4.00
CA GLU A 173 7.78 6.99 4.69
C GLU A 173 7.19 6.50 6.01
N LEU A 174 6.53 5.35 6.01
CA LEU A 174 5.92 4.76 7.21
C LEU A 174 6.99 4.36 8.24
N LEU A 175 8.11 3.79 7.82
CA LEU A 175 9.23 3.47 8.70
C LEU A 175 9.80 4.72 9.38
N ARG A 176 9.99 5.82 8.63
CA ARG A 176 10.42 7.11 9.21
C ARG A 176 9.40 7.67 10.19
N ALA A 177 8.12 7.63 9.85
CA ALA A 177 7.05 8.08 10.75
C ALA A 177 7.01 7.26 12.05
N ARG A 178 7.26 5.95 11.96
CA ARG A 178 7.36 5.06 13.13
C ARG A 178 8.57 5.41 14.00
N GLN A 179 9.73 5.65 13.41
CA GLN A 179 10.94 6.05 14.14
C GLN A 179 10.78 7.39 14.86
N ALA A 180 10.04 8.33 14.25
CA ALA A 180 9.74 9.63 14.85
C ALA A 180 8.72 9.52 16.01
N SER A 181 7.89 8.48 16.03
CA SER A 181 6.98 8.23 17.15
C SER A 181 7.74 7.65 18.34
N SER A 182 7.42 8.09 19.56
CA SER A 182 8.03 7.57 20.79
C SER A 182 7.77 6.07 21.02
N ASP A 183 6.81 5.51 20.29
CA ASP A 183 6.32 4.14 20.43
C ASP A 183 6.90 3.19 19.38
N THR A 184 8.22 3.31 19.15
CA THR A 184 8.96 2.64 18.06
C THR A 184 8.79 1.11 18.05
N LYS A 185 8.46 0.48 19.19
CA LYS A 185 8.36 -0.98 19.32
C LYS A 185 6.96 -1.50 19.65
N ALA A 186 5.95 -0.65 19.78
CA ALA A 186 4.61 -1.13 20.08
C ALA A 186 4.03 -1.91 18.89
N PRO A 187 3.71 -3.22 19.06
CA PRO A 187 2.88 -3.91 18.09
C PRO A 187 1.50 -3.23 18.11
N ASN A 188 0.89 -3.03 16.94
CA ASN A 188 -0.45 -2.41 16.75
C ASN A 188 -0.51 -0.87 16.63
N THR A 189 0.59 -0.20 16.32
CA THR A 189 0.49 1.22 15.90
C THR A 189 -0.17 1.32 14.52
N PRO A 190 -0.95 2.38 14.23
CA PRO A 190 -1.52 2.65 12.90
C PRO A 190 -0.48 2.57 11.78
N THR A 191 0.72 3.09 12.04
CA THR A 191 1.85 3.08 11.11
C THR A 191 2.34 1.66 10.84
N GLN A 192 2.40 0.79 11.85
CA GLN A 192 2.75 -0.62 11.65
C GLN A 192 1.70 -1.35 10.81
N THR A 193 0.41 -1.10 11.05
CA THR A 193 -0.66 -1.73 10.27
C THR A 193 -0.62 -1.32 8.79
N ALA A 194 -0.33 -0.04 8.51
CA ALA A 194 -0.13 0.44 7.14
C ALA A 194 1.15 -0.13 6.50
N LEU A 195 2.25 -0.26 7.26
CA LEU A 195 3.49 -0.85 6.78
C LEU A 195 3.30 -2.34 6.43
N ALA A 196 2.55 -3.08 7.25
CA ALA A 196 2.11 -4.43 6.92
C ALA A 196 1.21 -4.46 5.66
N GLY A 197 0.45 -3.39 5.40
CA GLY A 197 -0.29 -3.18 4.14
C GLY A 197 0.62 -3.13 2.92
N VAL A 198 1.77 -2.46 3.01
CA VAL A 198 2.79 -2.44 1.93
C VAL A 198 3.28 -3.85 1.63
N PHE A 199 3.63 -4.62 2.67
CA PHE A 199 4.07 -6.01 2.49
C PHE A 199 2.99 -6.90 1.90
N ARG A 200 1.74 -6.78 2.37
CA ARG A 200 0.61 -7.53 1.80
C ARG A 200 0.41 -7.21 0.32
N ALA A 201 0.53 -5.94 -0.08
CA ALA A 201 0.45 -5.55 -1.48
C ALA A 201 1.57 -6.18 -2.32
N ILE A 202 2.82 -6.13 -1.82
CA ILE A 202 3.99 -6.77 -2.47
C ILE A 202 3.78 -8.28 -2.62
N LYS A 203 3.41 -8.95 -1.52
CA LYS A 203 3.16 -10.39 -1.50
C LYS A 203 2.04 -10.78 -2.45
N HIS A 204 0.92 -10.06 -2.42
CA HIS A 204 -0.22 -10.35 -3.27
C HIS A 204 0.08 -10.15 -4.75
N TRP A 205 0.82 -9.10 -5.10
CA TRP A 205 1.31 -8.90 -6.46
C TRP A 205 2.15 -10.10 -6.92
N TYR A 206 3.14 -10.51 -6.13
CA TYR A 206 4.02 -11.64 -6.45
C TYR A 206 3.29 -12.99 -6.55
N GLU A 207 2.32 -13.25 -5.67
CA GLU A 207 1.65 -14.56 -5.63
C GLU A 207 0.54 -14.71 -6.69
N VAL A 208 -0.14 -13.61 -7.06
CA VAL A 208 -1.38 -13.68 -7.86
C VAL A 208 -1.27 -12.99 -9.21
N TYR A 209 -0.56 -11.86 -9.31
CA TYR A 209 -0.55 -11.00 -10.50
C TYR A 209 0.84 -10.85 -11.14
N TRP A 210 1.77 -11.73 -10.78
CA TRP A 210 3.14 -11.67 -11.26
C TRP A 210 3.23 -12.07 -12.73
N TYR A 211 3.79 -11.18 -13.53
CA TYR A 211 4.11 -11.43 -14.93
C TYR A 211 5.62 -11.36 -15.11
N SER A 212 6.27 -12.52 -15.14
CA SER A 212 7.74 -12.60 -15.01
C SER A 212 8.51 -11.80 -16.05
N GLU A 213 8.02 -11.72 -17.29
CA GLU A 213 8.72 -10.97 -18.34
C GLU A 213 8.82 -9.47 -18.05
N ALA A 214 7.80 -8.89 -17.40
CA ALA A 214 7.77 -7.45 -17.09
C ALA A 214 8.19 -7.15 -15.64
N ASP A 215 7.92 -8.07 -14.71
CA ASP A 215 8.04 -7.82 -13.27
C ASP A 215 9.39 -8.30 -12.69
N ASP A 216 10.06 -9.29 -13.29
CA ASP A 216 11.35 -9.82 -12.78
C ASP A 216 12.43 -8.73 -12.56
N PRO A 217 12.55 -7.67 -13.38
CA PRO A 217 13.49 -6.58 -13.14
C PRO A 217 13.30 -5.82 -11.82
N THR A 218 12.10 -5.83 -11.23
CA THR A 218 11.81 -5.10 -9.98
C THR A 218 12.12 -5.91 -8.73
N LEU A 219 12.24 -7.23 -8.90
CA LEU A 219 12.26 -8.19 -7.80
C LEU A 219 13.50 -8.00 -6.91
N GLN A 220 14.67 -7.71 -7.49
CA GLN A 220 15.88 -7.41 -6.72
C GLN A 220 15.68 -6.19 -5.81
N THR A 221 15.09 -5.12 -6.32
CA THR A 221 14.85 -3.88 -5.56
C THR A 221 13.83 -4.12 -4.44
N MET A 222 12.76 -4.88 -4.72
CA MET A 222 11.75 -5.24 -3.73
C MET A 222 12.33 -6.13 -2.63
N CYS A 223 13.07 -7.18 -2.97
CA CYS A 223 13.76 -8.03 -2.00
C CYS A 223 14.76 -7.22 -1.15
N ALA A 224 15.48 -6.27 -1.73
CA ALA A 224 16.42 -5.42 -1.00
C ALA A 224 15.72 -4.60 0.07
N PHE A 225 14.59 -3.98 -0.28
CA PHE A 225 13.74 -3.28 0.69
C PHE A 225 13.20 -4.23 1.76
N LEU A 226 12.68 -5.40 1.37
CA LEU A 226 12.11 -6.35 2.31
C LEU A 226 13.15 -6.83 3.34
N ILE A 227 14.37 -7.15 2.91
CA ILE A 227 15.44 -7.66 3.77
C ILE A 227 16.02 -6.55 4.65
N ARG A 228 16.33 -5.39 4.04
CA ARG A 228 17.05 -4.31 4.72
C ARG A 228 16.17 -3.49 5.65
N ASP A 229 14.95 -3.18 5.22
CA ASP A 229 14.13 -2.16 5.84
C ASP A 229 12.89 -2.74 6.52
N TYR A 230 12.14 -3.61 5.82
CA TYR A 230 10.88 -4.15 6.35
C TYR A 230 11.11 -5.25 7.40
N LEU A 231 11.91 -6.27 7.10
CA LEU A 231 12.09 -7.44 7.98
C LEU A 231 12.60 -7.07 9.38
N PRO A 232 13.58 -6.15 9.56
CA PRO A 232 14.01 -5.73 10.90
C PRO A 232 12.94 -4.96 11.68
N SER A 233 11.91 -4.45 11.01
CA SER A 233 10.80 -3.72 11.64
C SER A 233 9.65 -4.64 12.09
N CYS A 234 9.59 -5.86 11.54
CA CYS A 234 8.53 -6.84 11.81
C CYS A 234 8.80 -7.66 13.07
N GLN A 235 7.74 -8.29 13.60
CA GLN A 235 7.82 -9.24 14.71
C GLN A 235 6.80 -10.37 14.51
N GLY A 236 7.09 -11.55 15.04
CA GLY A 236 6.13 -12.65 15.12
C GLY A 236 5.72 -13.20 13.75
N ALA A 237 4.40 -13.25 13.50
CA ALA A 237 3.84 -13.87 12.29
C ALA A 237 4.24 -13.15 10.99
N GLU A 238 4.28 -11.81 11.01
CA GLU A 238 4.64 -11.00 9.83
C GLU A 238 6.09 -11.26 9.38
N GLU A 239 7.00 -11.40 10.35
CA GLU A 239 8.41 -11.72 10.07
C GLU A 239 8.52 -13.08 9.38
N LYS A 240 7.84 -14.11 9.94
CA LYS A 240 7.82 -15.46 9.36
C LYS A 240 7.27 -15.46 7.94
N GLU A 241 6.19 -14.72 7.69
CA GLU A 241 5.58 -14.62 6.36
C GLU A 241 6.51 -13.94 5.36
N CYS A 242 7.20 -12.86 5.76
CA CYS A 242 8.21 -12.20 4.93
C CYS A 242 9.37 -13.13 4.57
N ARG A 243 9.89 -13.88 5.55
CA ARG A 243 10.96 -14.88 5.31
C ARG A 243 10.49 -15.97 4.35
N ASN A 244 9.27 -16.47 4.51
CA ASN A 244 8.71 -17.49 3.62
C ASN A 244 8.60 -16.97 2.17
N LEU A 245 8.14 -15.73 1.98
CA LEU A 245 8.07 -15.11 0.66
C LEU A 245 9.47 -15.00 0.02
N LEU A 246 10.46 -14.53 0.78
CA LEU A 246 11.85 -14.43 0.30
C LEU A 246 12.42 -15.81 -0.08
N VAL A 247 12.20 -16.84 0.73
CA VAL A 247 12.62 -18.22 0.39
C VAL A 247 11.92 -18.72 -0.87
N ALA A 248 10.62 -18.44 -1.03
CA ALA A 248 9.88 -18.81 -2.23
C ALA A 248 10.40 -18.11 -3.49
N ILE A 249 10.82 -16.84 -3.38
CA ILE A 249 11.46 -16.09 -4.46
C ILE A 249 12.80 -16.73 -4.84
N ALA A 250 13.69 -16.96 -3.86
CA ALA A 250 14.98 -17.60 -4.11
C ALA A 250 14.85 -18.99 -4.74
N GLY A 251 13.85 -19.78 -4.31
CA GLY A 251 13.61 -21.10 -4.87
C GLY A 251 13.00 -21.11 -6.28
N SER A 252 12.46 -19.98 -6.73
CA SER A 252 11.80 -19.86 -8.05
C SER A 252 12.66 -19.14 -9.09
N ARG A 253 13.71 -18.42 -8.66
CA ARG A 253 14.48 -17.49 -9.48
C ARG A 253 15.97 -17.60 -9.16
N ASP A 254 16.74 -18.15 -10.09
CA ASP A 254 18.20 -18.34 -9.92
C ASP A 254 19.01 -17.03 -10.03
N ASN A 255 18.40 -15.97 -10.56
CA ASN A 255 19.07 -14.69 -10.81
C ASN A 255 19.12 -13.74 -9.61
N ILE A 256 18.54 -14.11 -8.46
CA ILE A 256 18.50 -13.26 -7.26
C ILE A 256 19.17 -13.96 -6.10
N ASP A 257 20.37 -13.50 -5.76
CA ASP A 257 21.13 -13.99 -4.62
C ASP A 257 20.63 -13.33 -3.31
N ILE A 258 19.49 -13.83 -2.81
CA ILE A 258 18.91 -13.39 -1.53
C ILE A 258 19.87 -13.62 -0.35
N SER A 259 20.70 -14.67 -0.40
CA SER A 259 21.69 -14.97 0.65
C SER A 259 22.72 -13.86 0.78
N SER A 260 23.25 -13.37 -0.33
CA SER A 260 24.17 -12.21 -0.32
C SER A 260 23.50 -10.94 0.23
N MET A 261 22.21 -10.75 -0.03
CA MET A 261 21.46 -9.59 0.42
C MET A 261 21.24 -9.62 1.94
N PHE A 262 20.97 -10.79 2.51
CA PHE A 262 20.95 -10.98 3.97
C PHE A 262 22.32 -10.66 4.58
N ALA A 263 23.40 -11.24 4.06
CA ALA A 263 24.75 -10.97 4.57
C ALA A 263 25.12 -9.47 4.51
N ALA A 264 24.77 -8.79 3.41
CA ALA A 264 24.99 -7.35 3.24
C ALA A 264 24.18 -6.51 4.25
N SER A 265 22.97 -6.95 4.61
CA SER A 265 22.14 -6.26 5.60
C SER A 265 22.70 -6.37 7.02
N GLU A 266 23.28 -7.52 7.39
CA GLU A 266 23.87 -7.77 8.71
C GLU A 266 25.16 -6.99 8.91
N ALA A 267 26.04 -6.94 7.89
CA ALA A 267 27.30 -6.20 7.93
C ALA A 267 27.11 -4.69 8.14
N LYS A 268 25.99 -4.12 7.66
CA LYS A 268 25.71 -2.68 7.79
C LYS A 268 25.28 -2.30 9.22
N THR A 269 24.75 -3.25 9.99
CA THR A 269 24.28 -3.03 11.36
C THR A 269 25.45 -2.99 12.37
N THR A 270 26.50 -3.78 12.13
CA THR A 270 27.67 -3.86 13.03
C THR A 270 28.55 -2.61 12.99
N HIS A 271 28.61 -1.90 11.86
CA HIS A 271 29.49 -0.74 11.72
C HIS A 271 28.92 0.58 12.29
N ALA A 272 27.61 0.64 12.54
CA ALA A 272 26.94 1.83 13.10
C ALA A 272 27.07 1.93 14.64
N GLY A 273 27.40 0.84 15.33
CA GLY A 273 27.48 0.79 16.80
C GLY A 273 28.79 1.29 17.43
N LEU A 274 29.82 1.62 16.64
CA LEU A 274 31.19 1.89 17.14
C LEU A 274 31.62 3.37 17.11
N LYS A 275 30.71 4.34 16.91
CA LYS A 275 31.05 5.78 16.81
C LYS A 275 30.52 6.70 17.93
N HIS A 276 30.12 6.16 19.08
CA HIS A 276 29.67 6.98 20.24
C HIS A 276 30.38 6.61 21.55
N GLY A 277 31.71 6.66 21.55
CA GLY A 277 32.46 6.54 22.81
C GLY A 277 33.96 6.68 22.63
N ALA A 278 34.45 7.88 22.33
CA ALA A 278 35.87 8.25 22.53
C ALA A 278 36.09 9.75 22.25
N ALA A 279 35.59 10.62 23.11
CA ALA A 279 36.07 11.99 23.28
C ALA A 279 35.51 12.50 24.61
N GLY A 280 36.26 12.92 25.61
CA GLY A 280 37.70 12.94 25.86
C GLY A 280 37.77 13.38 27.32
N ASP A 281 38.36 12.53 28.16
CA ASP A 281 38.60 12.82 29.56
C ASP A 281 39.83 13.73 29.65
N ASP A 282 39.61 15.04 29.48
CA ASP A 282 40.66 16.04 29.64
C ASP A 282 40.61 16.63 31.06
N LYS A 283 41.46 16.04 31.88
CA LYS A 283 41.93 16.52 33.17
C LYS A 283 42.27 18.02 33.10
N ARG A 284 41.54 18.85 33.85
CA ARG A 284 42.08 20.13 34.36
C ARG A 284 41.84 20.25 35.84
N ASP A 285 42.96 20.14 36.55
CA ASP A 285 43.19 20.67 37.88
C ASP A 285 42.83 22.16 37.96
N GLY A 286 42.39 22.62 39.14
CA GLY A 286 42.57 24.02 39.53
C GLY A 286 41.39 24.72 40.20
N ASP A 287 41.52 24.85 41.52
CA ASP A 287 41.06 25.96 42.36
C ASP A 287 39.59 26.12 42.80
N SER A 288 39.44 25.91 44.12
CA SER A 288 38.48 26.59 44.99
C SER A 288 38.65 28.11 44.91
N PRO A 289 37.59 28.90 45.15
CA PRO A 289 37.51 29.50 46.48
C PRO A 289 36.10 29.71 47.06
N ALA A 290 36.10 29.84 48.39
CA ALA A 290 35.25 30.71 49.19
C ALA A 290 33.74 30.43 49.27
N LYS A 291 33.42 29.63 50.28
CA LYS A 291 32.15 29.54 51.00
C LYS A 291 31.81 30.89 51.67
N ALA A 292 30.83 31.62 51.15
CA ALA A 292 30.24 32.79 51.82
C ALA A 292 29.15 32.37 52.84
N PRO A 293 29.07 33.01 54.02
CA PRO A 293 28.12 32.66 55.07
C PRO A 293 26.74 33.30 54.82
N GLN A 294 25.67 32.49 54.83
CA GLN A 294 24.32 33.02 54.90
C GLN A 294 23.93 33.40 56.35
N PRO A 295 23.34 34.58 56.56
CA PRO A 295 22.90 35.01 57.88
C PRO A 295 21.59 34.34 58.30
N ARG A 296 21.59 33.85 59.54
CA ARG A 296 20.40 33.46 60.32
C ARG A 296 19.50 34.67 60.55
N THR A 297 18.24 34.59 60.13
CA THR A 297 17.16 35.40 60.71
C THR A 297 16.30 34.53 61.63
N LYS A 298 16.33 34.87 62.91
CA LYS A 298 15.45 34.40 63.98
C LYS A 298 14.23 35.35 64.08
N LYS A 299 13.12 34.78 64.59
CA LYS A 299 12.09 35.36 65.48
C LYS A 299 10.86 36.08 64.90
N GLY A 300 9.73 35.77 65.55
CA GLY A 300 8.47 36.50 65.65
C GLY A 300 7.29 35.59 65.28
N ALA A 301 6.58 34.88 66.16
CA ALA A 301 5.84 35.25 67.37
C ALA A 301 4.66 36.21 67.12
N SER A 302 3.49 35.65 66.82
CA SER A 302 2.21 35.82 67.56
C SER A 302 1.16 34.91 66.95
#